data_AF-U7P2D2-F1
#
_entry.id   AF-U7P2D2-F1
#
_cell.length_a   1.000
_cell.length_b   1.000
_cell.length_c   1.000
_cell.angle_alpha   90.00
_cell.angle_beta   90.00
_cell.angle_gamma   90.00
#
_symmetry.space_group_name_H-M   'P 1'
#
loop_
_entity.id
_entity.type
_entity.pdbx_description
1 polymer ?
#
loop_
_entity_poly.entity_id
_entity_poly.type
_entity_poly.pdbx_seq_one_letter_code
_entity_poly.pdbx_strand_id
1 'polypeptide(L)'
;MASSRGREAQARAGRRRMGRVGVCALMACCLGLLLGPSAAAQPVDAPPEVRVIIDVSGSMRENDPERLSASALELLVSLLPEGTLAGVWTFGETVANPLPRGEVDGEWREQARRLRPSLAGAQPYTDIEAAVRAAADPEAEGWRHLVLLTDGVIDLPPARGPKPEVDAASRQRLLERLAPRLAGAGVVVHAIAFSGQADMALVESLSRTTGGLPAQVVSPESLLGAFLDIVERIYPADRIPLEAGRFVVEPGVEAFSALLFHDPDAEPLTLVAPDGGEYDAEAPPPNGRWQPGTRFDLLRVPEPMPGEWRVVGEIGADSRIGVASALALNTGALPATAFLGLPLPVEAWLTRHGVPFEGELAGLSLGAELTDADGRVQSAIRLEREGERFRGTLPAPALPGTARLTVRAEAEGFTRERVQAINLLAPLTAHHEPANRRVVLEARHPELDHGSARPWAELDGERLAVEPLAPRRWAVALPELDASIRRPLLLGAEVELGGETRELRLPRLVLFAEAATGLDLAASEGELAAERFHEDLAVGRDAAPEGRVARLVEGLNAWVAVGVTHWREAWQPRLAELARRPQAWAAAAGVALLVLLAWRWRARRDRRHQTHREDPHV
;
A
#
# COMPACT_ATOMS: atom_id res chain seq x y z
N MET A 1 60.63 46.20 49.72
CA MET A 1 61.41 45.15 50.41
C MET A 1 60.61 43.86 50.37
N ALA A 2 61.16 42.88 49.66
CA ALA A 2 60.60 41.55 49.53
C ALA A 2 60.95 40.66 50.72
N SER A 3 60.33 39.48 50.71
CA SER A 3 60.69 38.22 51.38
C SER A 3 59.78 37.93 52.57
N SER A 4 59.32 36.70 52.81
CA SER A 4 59.51 35.43 52.11
C SER A 4 58.38 34.49 52.50
N ARG A 5 58.05 33.60 51.58
CA ARG A 5 57.19 32.43 51.77
C ARG A 5 57.73 31.47 52.84
N GLY A 6 56.80 30.76 53.48
CA GLY A 6 57.01 29.49 54.19
C GLY A 6 55.70 29.10 54.88
N ARG A 7 54.78 28.44 54.17
CA ARG A 7 54.58 26.98 54.13
C ARG A 7 54.19 26.36 55.48
N GLU A 8 53.04 25.68 55.41
CA GLU A 8 52.61 24.55 56.25
C GLU A 8 52.08 24.85 57.66
N ALA A 9 50.76 25.00 57.76
CA ALA A 9 49.96 24.15 58.64
C ALA A 9 48.49 24.15 58.18
N GLN A 10 48.16 23.06 57.48
CA GLN A 10 46.83 22.50 57.35
C GLN A 10 46.12 22.46 58.72
N ALA A 11 44.95 23.07 58.81
CA ALA A 11 43.67 22.38 58.71
C ALA A 11 43.13 21.85 60.04
N ARG A 12 42.18 22.60 60.61
CA ARG A 12 40.92 22.08 61.22
C ARG A 12 40.16 23.23 61.87
N ALA A 13 39.15 23.74 61.15
CA ALA A 13 37.86 24.19 61.67
C ALA A 13 37.21 25.06 60.58
N GLY A 14 36.08 24.61 60.04
CA GLY A 14 35.38 25.33 58.97
C GLY A 14 34.58 24.48 57.99
N ARG A 15 34.45 23.16 58.22
CA ARG A 15 33.38 22.37 57.60
C ARG A 15 32.09 22.59 58.39
N ARG A 16 31.25 23.51 57.93
CA ARG A 16 29.78 23.51 58.09
C ARG A 16 29.24 24.87 57.61
N ARG A 17 29.10 25.05 56.29
CA ARG A 17 28.08 25.95 55.67
C ARG A 17 28.11 26.01 54.15
N MET A 18 29.01 25.28 53.46
CA MET A 18 29.09 25.30 52.00
C MET A 18 28.61 24.00 51.32
N GLY A 19 27.65 23.31 51.93
CA GLY A 19 27.11 22.03 51.42
C GLY A 19 25.64 22.05 51.01
N ARG A 20 24.90 23.15 51.23
CA ARG A 20 23.46 23.21 50.91
C ARG A 20 23.14 24.01 49.64
N VAL A 21 23.89 25.07 49.34
CA VAL A 21 23.62 25.89 48.14
C VAL A 21 24.10 25.20 46.85
N GLY A 22 25.24 24.49 46.90
CA GLY A 22 25.74 23.72 45.74
C GLY A 22 24.90 22.49 45.39
N VAL A 23 24.24 21.86 46.38
CA VAL A 23 23.38 20.69 46.15
C VAL A 23 22.01 21.11 45.60
N CYS A 24 21.44 22.23 46.07
CA CYS A 24 20.19 22.76 45.51
C CYS A 24 20.37 23.29 44.08
N ALA A 25 21.53 23.88 43.74
CA ALA A 25 21.81 24.35 42.38
C ALA A 25 22.03 23.20 41.39
N LEU A 26 22.71 22.13 41.80
CA LEU A 26 22.84 20.91 40.98
C LEU A 26 21.50 20.18 40.81
N MET A 27 20.67 20.14 41.85
CA MET A 27 19.36 19.51 41.79
C MET A 27 18.35 20.32 40.95
N ALA A 28 18.47 21.66 40.94
CA ALA A 28 17.67 22.53 40.06
C ALA A 28 18.13 22.45 38.59
N CYS A 29 19.43 22.31 38.31
CA CYS A 29 19.93 22.04 36.96
C CYS A 29 19.51 20.65 36.45
N CYS A 30 19.51 19.62 37.31
CA CYS A 30 19.00 18.30 36.93
C CYS A 30 17.47 18.27 36.76
N LEU A 31 16.71 19.13 37.46
CA LEU A 31 15.26 19.23 37.29
C LEU A 31 14.85 20.07 36.07
N GLY A 32 15.66 21.07 35.69
CA GLY A 32 15.48 21.85 34.45
C GLY A 32 15.82 21.07 33.17
N LEU A 33 16.71 20.07 33.26
CA LEU A 33 17.03 19.15 32.16
C LEU A 33 15.99 18.03 31.96
N LEU A 34 15.01 17.90 32.87
CA LEU A 34 13.87 16.98 32.74
C LEU A 34 12.59 17.66 32.22
N LEU A 35 12.64 18.96 31.93
CA LEU A 35 11.51 19.78 31.46
C LEU A 35 11.84 20.53 30.15
N GLY A 36 12.75 19.98 29.34
CA GLY A 36 12.89 20.43 27.95
C GLY A 36 11.57 20.20 27.20
N PRO A 37 11.22 21.07 26.23
CA PRO A 37 10.03 20.83 25.41
C PRO A 37 10.25 19.48 24.73
N SER A 38 9.45 18.47 25.09
CA SER A 38 9.35 17.26 24.29
C SER A 38 9.07 17.72 22.87
N ALA A 39 10.06 17.54 22.00
CA ALA A 39 9.85 17.56 20.57
C ALA A 39 8.61 16.71 20.33
N ALA A 40 7.61 17.33 19.71
CA ALA A 40 6.30 16.74 19.48
C ALA A 40 6.47 15.27 19.07
N ALA A 41 6.00 14.37 19.93
CA ALA A 41 5.67 13.03 19.50
C ALA A 41 4.72 13.23 18.32
N GLN A 42 5.17 12.89 17.12
CA GLN A 42 4.29 12.86 15.96
C GLN A 42 3.08 11.99 16.32
N PRO A 43 1.87 12.41 15.91
CA PRO A 43 0.64 11.73 16.30
C PRO A 43 0.75 10.24 15.95
N VAL A 44 0.24 9.42 16.87
CA VAL A 44 -0.09 8.02 16.61
C VAL A 44 -0.87 7.98 15.30
N ASP A 45 -0.35 7.30 14.27
CA ASP A 45 -1.08 7.09 13.01
C ASP A 45 -2.41 6.41 13.37
N ALA A 46 -3.51 7.16 13.31
CA ALA A 46 -4.84 6.60 13.46
C ALA A 46 -5.06 5.57 12.35
N PRO A 47 -5.72 4.43 12.64
CA PRO A 47 -5.91 3.37 11.67
C PRO A 47 -6.65 3.92 10.44
N PRO A 48 -6.25 3.50 9.22
CA PRO A 48 -6.88 4.00 8.01
C PRO A 48 -8.37 3.63 7.97
N GLU A 49 -9.19 4.59 7.53
CA GLU A 49 -10.62 4.36 7.31
C GLU A 49 -10.87 4.04 5.83
N VAL A 50 -11.68 3.00 5.54
CA VAL A 50 -12.00 2.59 4.17
C VAL A 50 -13.46 2.86 3.83
N ARG A 51 -13.71 3.69 2.82
CA ARG A 51 -15.06 4.07 2.38
C ARG A 51 -15.32 3.60 0.96
N VAL A 52 -16.29 2.73 0.77
CA VAL A 52 -16.61 2.17 -0.55
C VAL A 52 -17.71 2.98 -1.19
N ILE A 53 -17.55 3.31 -2.45
CA ILE A 53 -18.56 4.03 -3.23
C ILE A 53 -18.92 3.13 -4.42
N ILE A 54 -20.15 2.64 -4.47
CA ILE A 54 -20.61 1.72 -5.50
C ILE A 54 -21.63 2.42 -6.41
N ASP A 55 -21.35 2.40 -7.70
CA ASP A 55 -22.25 2.89 -8.73
C ASP A 55 -23.46 1.96 -8.90
N VAL A 56 -24.66 2.53 -8.82
CA VAL A 56 -25.95 1.85 -9.01
C VAL A 56 -26.79 2.54 -10.09
N SER A 57 -26.12 3.20 -11.04
CA SER A 57 -26.73 3.80 -12.23
C SER A 57 -27.28 2.74 -13.21
N GLY A 58 -28.05 3.16 -14.19
CA GLY A 58 -28.76 2.29 -15.12
C GLY A 58 -27.84 1.65 -16.15
N SER A 59 -26.75 2.34 -16.50
CA SER A 59 -25.68 1.87 -17.39
C SER A 59 -24.90 0.69 -16.79
N MET A 60 -24.87 0.56 -15.46
CA MET A 60 -24.33 -0.62 -14.79
C MET A 60 -25.02 -1.94 -15.19
N ARG A 61 -26.27 -1.94 -15.67
CA ARG A 61 -26.91 -3.19 -16.15
C ARG A 61 -26.23 -3.75 -17.39
N GLU A 62 -25.67 -2.87 -18.21
CA GLU A 62 -24.98 -3.24 -19.44
C GLU A 62 -23.48 -3.39 -19.20
N ASN A 63 -22.91 -2.52 -18.36
CA ASN A 63 -21.47 -2.46 -18.06
C ASN A 63 -21.02 -3.45 -16.96
N ASP A 64 -21.94 -4.02 -16.20
CA ASP A 64 -21.68 -5.03 -15.17
C ASP A 64 -22.56 -6.29 -15.34
N PRO A 65 -22.42 -7.03 -16.46
CA PRO A 65 -23.25 -8.21 -16.73
C PRO A 65 -22.97 -9.36 -15.75
N GLU A 66 -21.74 -9.45 -15.24
CA GLU A 66 -21.30 -10.49 -14.29
C GLU A 66 -21.57 -10.13 -12.83
N ARG A 67 -22.15 -8.95 -12.57
CA ARG A 67 -22.43 -8.43 -11.22
C ARG A 67 -21.16 -8.30 -10.36
N LEU A 68 -20.06 -7.88 -10.99
CA LEU A 68 -18.80 -7.43 -10.43
C LEU A 68 -18.98 -6.45 -9.26
N SER A 69 -19.98 -5.58 -9.29
CA SER A 69 -20.33 -4.70 -8.16
C SER A 69 -20.73 -5.46 -6.89
N ALA A 70 -21.49 -6.55 -7.03
CA ALA A 70 -21.85 -7.42 -5.91
C ALA A 70 -20.65 -8.28 -5.47
N SER A 71 -19.84 -8.75 -6.42
CA SER A 71 -18.59 -9.46 -6.13
C SER A 71 -17.60 -8.56 -5.39
N ALA A 72 -17.47 -7.31 -5.77
CA ALA A 72 -16.63 -6.29 -5.14
C ALA A 72 -17.01 -6.09 -3.66
N LEU A 73 -18.31 -5.99 -3.37
CA LEU A 73 -18.77 -5.87 -2.00
C LEU A 73 -18.41 -7.10 -1.17
N GLU A 74 -18.58 -8.31 -1.71
CA GLU A 74 -18.16 -9.54 -1.02
C GLU A 74 -16.65 -9.60 -0.78
N LEU A 75 -15.86 -9.22 -1.77
CA LEU A 75 -14.40 -9.16 -1.66
C LEU A 75 -13.98 -8.14 -0.59
N LEU A 76 -14.58 -6.96 -0.58
CA LEU A 76 -14.34 -5.95 0.43
C LEU A 76 -14.71 -6.44 1.84
N VAL A 77 -15.90 -7.05 1.98
CA VAL A 77 -16.36 -7.68 3.22
C VAL A 77 -15.46 -8.83 3.64
N SER A 78 -14.68 -9.42 2.74
CA SER A 78 -13.77 -10.52 3.06
C SER A 78 -12.36 -10.03 3.40
N LEU A 79 -11.87 -9.01 2.70
CA LEU A 79 -10.47 -8.55 2.75
C LEU A 79 -10.21 -7.46 3.81
N LEU A 80 -11.23 -6.73 4.29
CA LEU A 80 -11.02 -5.66 5.28
C LEU A 80 -10.75 -6.20 6.69
N PRO A 81 -9.65 -5.78 7.36
CA PRO A 81 -9.31 -6.19 8.73
C PRO A 81 -10.40 -5.82 9.76
N GLU A 82 -10.48 -6.57 10.87
CA GLU A 82 -11.45 -6.35 11.94
C GLU A 82 -11.04 -5.14 12.75
N GLY A 83 -12.02 -4.39 13.24
CA GLY A 83 -11.78 -3.13 13.93
C GLY A 83 -11.38 -1.98 13.00
N THR A 84 -11.20 -2.23 11.70
CA THR A 84 -11.08 -1.16 10.69
C THR A 84 -12.37 -0.36 10.67
N LEU A 85 -12.31 0.96 10.54
CA LEU A 85 -13.51 1.75 10.26
C LEU A 85 -13.85 1.65 8.77
N ALA A 86 -15.05 1.18 8.45
CA ALA A 86 -15.52 1.10 7.09
C ALA A 86 -17.00 1.47 6.91
N GLY A 87 -17.35 1.87 5.69
CA GLY A 87 -18.72 2.18 5.30
C GLY A 87 -18.93 2.03 3.80
N VAL A 88 -20.19 1.91 3.38
CA VAL A 88 -20.58 1.73 1.98
C VAL A 88 -21.59 2.80 1.60
N TRP A 89 -21.24 3.52 0.54
CA TRP A 89 -22.08 4.48 -0.16
C TRP A 89 -22.50 3.88 -1.50
N THR A 90 -23.73 4.18 -1.91
CA THR A 90 -24.20 3.91 -3.26
C THR A 90 -24.57 5.22 -3.94
N PHE A 91 -24.37 5.29 -5.24
CA PHE A 91 -24.67 6.51 -5.98
C PHE A 91 -25.25 6.26 -7.37
N GLY A 92 -26.02 7.23 -7.83
CA GLY A 92 -26.53 7.36 -9.17
C GLY A 92 -26.92 8.82 -9.37
N GLU A 93 -28.22 9.10 -9.51
CA GLU A 93 -28.74 10.47 -9.44
C GLU A 93 -28.62 11.06 -8.02
N THR A 94 -28.76 10.19 -7.01
CA THR A 94 -28.67 10.52 -5.59
C THR A 94 -27.63 9.64 -4.90
N VAL A 95 -27.03 10.18 -3.83
CA VAL A 95 -26.08 9.45 -2.99
C VAL A 95 -26.81 8.95 -1.75
N ALA A 96 -26.67 7.66 -1.46
CA ALA A 96 -27.13 7.04 -0.24
C ALA A 96 -25.94 6.45 0.52
N ASN A 97 -26.08 6.36 1.85
CA ASN A 97 -25.14 5.67 2.72
C ASN A 97 -25.86 4.47 3.36
N PRO A 98 -26.07 3.38 2.60
CA PRO A 98 -26.81 2.21 3.08
C PRO A 98 -26.09 1.47 4.21
N LEU A 99 -24.77 1.60 4.33
CA LEU A 99 -24.00 1.09 5.46
C LEU A 99 -23.11 2.20 6.02
N PRO A 100 -23.60 2.93 7.04
CA PRO A 100 -22.83 3.97 7.71
C PRO A 100 -21.49 3.45 8.23
N ARG A 101 -20.58 4.39 8.50
CA ARG A 101 -19.30 4.11 9.14
C ARG A 101 -19.48 3.30 10.42
N GLY A 102 -18.79 2.17 10.50
CA GLY A 102 -18.75 1.31 11.66
C GLY A 102 -17.43 0.56 11.70
N GLU A 103 -17.10 0.00 12.87
CA GLU A 103 -16.01 -0.96 12.97
C GLU A 103 -16.39 -2.23 12.22
N VAL A 104 -15.47 -2.77 11.43
CA VAL A 104 -15.69 -4.01 10.71
C VAL A 104 -15.65 -5.16 11.71
N ASP A 105 -16.84 -5.67 12.04
CA ASP A 105 -17.05 -6.85 12.88
C ASP A 105 -18.02 -7.85 12.20
N GLY A 106 -18.43 -8.89 12.91
CA GLY A 106 -19.38 -9.88 12.37
C GLY A 106 -20.73 -9.25 11.97
N GLU A 107 -21.23 -8.27 12.72
CA GLU A 107 -22.51 -7.61 12.46
C GLU A 107 -22.42 -6.71 11.23
N TRP A 108 -21.39 -5.85 11.15
CA TRP A 108 -21.13 -4.99 10.01
C TRP A 108 -21.02 -5.80 8.72
N ARG A 109 -20.30 -6.93 8.76
CA ARG A 109 -20.15 -7.81 7.58
C ARG A 109 -21.47 -8.44 7.17
N GLU A 110 -22.33 -8.81 8.11
CA GLU A 110 -23.67 -9.31 7.80
C GLU A 110 -24.55 -8.22 7.18
N GLN A 111 -24.51 -7.00 7.73
CA GLN A 111 -25.23 -5.84 7.18
C GLN A 111 -24.77 -5.54 5.75
N ALA A 112 -23.45 -5.55 5.50
CA ALA A 112 -22.88 -5.37 4.17
C ALA A 112 -23.39 -6.44 3.19
N ARG A 113 -23.35 -7.72 3.55
CA ARG A 113 -23.86 -8.81 2.70
C ARG A 113 -25.33 -8.66 2.31
N ARG A 114 -26.15 -8.08 3.20
CA ARG A 114 -27.57 -7.81 2.92
C ARG A 114 -27.78 -6.72 1.87
N LEU A 115 -26.76 -5.93 1.52
CA LEU A 115 -26.85 -4.89 0.50
C LEU A 115 -26.79 -5.42 -0.94
N ARG A 116 -26.28 -6.63 -1.19
CA ARG A 116 -26.11 -7.19 -2.55
C ARG A 116 -27.34 -7.04 -3.46
N PRO A 117 -28.59 -7.29 -3.01
CA PRO A 117 -29.75 -7.14 -3.87
C PRO A 117 -30.01 -5.69 -4.29
N SER A 118 -29.62 -4.72 -3.45
CA SER A 118 -29.83 -3.29 -3.68
C SER A 118 -28.82 -2.64 -4.62
N LEU A 119 -27.76 -3.37 -5.01
CA LEU A 119 -26.74 -2.90 -5.95
C LEU A 119 -27.13 -3.08 -7.43
N ALA A 120 -28.26 -3.72 -7.72
CA ALA A 120 -28.72 -3.89 -9.10
C ALA A 120 -29.21 -2.55 -9.68
N GLY A 121 -28.37 -1.93 -10.52
CA GLY A 121 -28.50 -0.58 -11.06
C GLY A 121 -29.92 -0.12 -11.41
N ALA A 122 -30.44 0.87 -10.67
CA ALA A 122 -31.82 1.34 -10.76
C ALA A 122 -31.95 2.83 -11.09
N GLN A 123 -30.88 3.61 -10.91
CA GLN A 123 -30.94 5.07 -11.06
C GLN A 123 -30.54 5.50 -12.49
N PRO A 124 -31.20 6.48 -13.14
CA PRO A 124 -30.95 6.79 -14.55
C PRO A 124 -29.67 7.59 -14.83
N TYR A 125 -29.06 8.22 -13.82
CA TYR A 125 -27.96 9.17 -13.95
C TYR A 125 -26.79 8.78 -13.03
N THR A 126 -25.63 9.42 -13.23
CA THR A 126 -24.37 9.10 -12.55
C THR A 126 -23.67 10.37 -12.06
N ASP A 127 -23.75 10.66 -10.76
CA ASP A 127 -23.15 11.83 -10.11
C ASP A 127 -21.92 11.47 -9.25
N ILE A 128 -20.79 11.19 -9.92
CA ILE A 128 -19.52 10.85 -9.27
C ILE A 128 -19.03 12.00 -8.37
N GLU A 129 -19.23 13.26 -8.78
CA GLU A 129 -18.83 14.45 -8.01
C GLU A 129 -19.52 14.47 -6.64
N ALA A 130 -20.84 14.25 -6.60
CA ALA A 130 -21.60 14.19 -5.36
C ALA A 130 -21.22 12.98 -4.51
N ALA A 131 -21.01 11.81 -5.13
CA ALA A 131 -20.67 10.58 -4.42
C ALA A 131 -19.34 10.70 -3.67
N VAL A 132 -18.29 11.15 -4.38
CA VAL A 132 -16.96 11.36 -3.80
C VAL A 132 -17.02 12.44 -2.71
N ARG A 133 -17.78 13.53 -2.93
CA ARG A 133 -17.94 14.59 -1.92
C ARG A 133 -18.62 14.06 -0.65
N ALA A 134 -19.73 13.35 -0.80
CA ALA A 134 -20.53 12.84 0.31
C ALA A 134 -19.79 11.75 1.09
N ALA A 135 -19.09 10.86 0.39
CA ALA A 135 -18.30 9.83 1.06
C ALA A 135 -17.03 10.40 1.71
N ALA A 136 -16.50 11.54 1.27
CA ALA A 136 -15.39 12.21 1.95
C ALA A 136 -15.81 12.97 3.23
N ASP A 137 -17.11 13.20 3.46
CA ASP A 137 -17.68 13.94 4.59
C ASP A 137 -18.33 12.97 5.60
N PRO A 138 -18.15 13.08 6.93
CA PRO A 138 -17.33 14.03 7.70
C PRO A 138 -15.85 13.66 7.79
N GLU A 139 -15.06 14.64 8.24
CA GLU A 139 -13.65 14.49 8.60
C GLU A 139 -13.47 13.32 9.60
N ALA A 140 -12.42 12.54 9.39
CA ALA A 140 -12.00 11.47 10.28
C ALA A 140 -10.56 11.69 10.70
N GLU A 141 -10.17 11.08 11.82
CA GLU A 141 -8.79 11.07 12.29
C GLU A 141 -8.01 10.03 11.45
N GLY A 142 -6.93 10.47 10.78
CA GLY A 142 -6.08 9.59 9.97
C GLY A 142 -6.35 9.62 8.46
N TRP A 143 -5.68 8.72 7.75
CA TRP A 143 -5.79 8.57 6.29
C TRP A 143 -7.13 7.92 5.93
N ARG A 144 -7.82 8.49 4.94
CA ARG A 144 -9.10 7.97 4.45
C ARG A 144 -8.93 7.45 3.02
N HIS A 145 -9.29 6.19 2.81
CA HIS A 145 -9.22 5.54 1.52
C HIS A 145 -10.62 5.35 0.96
N LEU A 146 -10.95 6.07 -0.10
CA LEU A 146 -12.18 5.84 -0.86
C LEU A 146 -11.89 4.82 -1.96
N VAL A 147 -12.71 3.77 -2.03
CA VAL A 147 -12.70 2.81 -3.14
C VAL A 147 -13.94 3.09 -3.98
N LEU A 148 -13.75 3.80 -5.09
CA LEU A 148 -14.79 4.14 -6.06
C LEU A 148 -14.92 3.04 -7.10
N LEU A 149 -16.09 2.44 -7.21
CA LEU A 149 -16.45 1.50 -8.25
C LEU A 149 -17.48 2.16 -9.15
N THR A 150 -17.16 2.30 -10.42
CA THR A 150 -17.97 3.05 -11.38
C THR A 150 -17.84 2.48 -12.78
N ASP A 151 -18.83 2.72 -13.62
CA ASP A 151 -18.68 2.56 -15.07
C ASP A 151 -18.06 3.81 -15.73
N GLY A 152 -17.73 4.83 -14.93
CA GLY A 152 -16.73 5.84 -15.21
C GLY A 152 -17.24 7.13 -15.85
N VAL A 153 -18.52 7.23 -16.25
CA VAL A 153 -19.00 8.44 -16.96
C VAL A 153 -19.88 9.29 -16.05
N ILE A 154 -19.54 10.58 -15.92
CA ILE A 154 -20.42 11.55 -15.26
C ILE A 154 -21.58 11.85 -16.20
N ASP A 155 -22.80 11.55 -15.75
CA ASP A 155 -24.04 11.78 -16.48
C ASP A 155 -25.08 12.41 -15.55
N LEU A 156 -25.17 13.74 -15.53
CA LEU A 156 -26.09 14.46 -14.63
C LEU A 156 -27.48 14.66 -15.26
N PRO A 157 -28.57 14.76 -14.47
CA PRO A 157 -29.90 15.02 -15.00
C PRO A 157 -29.96 16.32 -15.82
N PRO A 158 -30.69 16.38 -16.96
CA PRO A 158 -30.88 17.60 -17.76
C PRO A 158 -31.49 18.77 -16.98
N ALA A 159 -32.20 18.48 -15.88
CA ALA A 159 -32.72 19.49 -14.96
C ALA A 159 -31.61 20.32 -14.28
N ARG A 160 -30.37 19.79 -14.21
CA ARG A 160 -29.21 20.50 -13.65
C ARG A 160 -28.49 21.39 -14.65
N GLY A 161 -28.78 21.27 -15.95
CA GLY A 161 -28.20 22.08 -17.01
C GLY A 161 -28.19 21.38 -18.37
N PRO A 162 -27.85 22.12 -19.44
CA PRO A 162 -27.68 21.55 -20.76
C PRO A 162 -26.48 20.59 -20.81
N LYS A 163 -26.62 19.53 -21.61
CA LYS A 163 -25.54 18.59 -21.92
C LYS A 163 -24.86 18.99 -23.23
N PRO A 164 -23.53 18.81 -23.35
CA PRO A 164 -22.62 18.16 -22.40
C PRO A 164 -22.02 19.11 -21.34
N GLU A 165 -22.41 20.38 -21.32
CA GLU A 165 -21.75 21.41 -20.51
C GLU A 165 -21.84 21.15 -19.00
N VAL A 166 -22.99 20.66 -18.53
CA VAL A 166 -23.22 20.34 -17.11
C VAL A 166 -22.30 19.20 -16.61
N ASP A 167 -22.10 18.17 -17.45
CA ASP A 167 -21.27 17.01 -17.13
C ASP A 167 -19.78 17.39 -17.16
N ALA A 168 -19.36 18.13 -18.19
CA ALA A 168 -17.99 18.64 -18.31
C ALA A 168 -17.64 19.56 -17.12
N ALA A 169 -18.56 20.43 -16.70
CA ALA A 169 -18.36 21.30 -15.56
C ALA A 169 -18.26 20.51 -14.24
N SER A 170 -19.02 19.41 -14.09
CA SER A 170 -18.93 18.50 -12.94
C SER A 170 -17.59 17.78 -12.89
N ARG A 171 -17.18 17.19 -14.02
CA ARG A 171 -15.87 16.58 -14.20
C ARG A 171 -14.73 17.54 -13.83
N GLN A 172 -14.80 18.78 -14.31
CA GLN A 172 -13.80 19.80 -14.02
C GLN A 172 -13.76 20.15 -12.53
N ARG A 173 -14.91 20.35 -11.87
CA ARG A 173 -14.94 20.62 -10.42
C ARG A 173 -14.39 19.45 -9.61
N LEU A 174 -14.71 18.21 -9.99
CA LEU A 174 -14.17 17.01 -9.36
C LEU A 174 -12.65 16.98 -9.43
N LEU A 175 -12.07 17.18 -10.62
CA LEU A 175 -10.63 17.06 -10.84
C LEU A 175 -9.82 18.28 -10.38
N GLU A 176 -10.29 19.49 -10.62
CA GLU A 176 -9.52 20.72 -10.38
C GLU A 176 -9.75 21.31 -8.99
N ARG A 177 -10.86 20.99 -8.33
CA ARG A 177 -11.20 21.56 -7.01
C ARG A 177 -11.32 20.51 -5.93
N LEU A 178 -12.10 19.44 -6.16
CA LEU A 178 -12.35 18.45 -5.13
C LEU A 178 -11.12 17.56 -4.90
N ALA A 179 -10.55 16.96 -5.95
CA ALA A 179 -9.41 16.04 -5.82
C ALA A 179 -8.18 16.66 -5.12
N PRO A 180 -7.72 17.89 -5.44
CA PRO A 180 -6.62 18.51 -4.72
C PRO A 180 -6.96 18.79 -3.25
N ARG A 181 -8.20 19.17 -2.96
CA ARG A 181 -8.68 19.38 -1.58
C ARG A 181 -8.69 18.07 -0.79
N LEU A 182 -9.09 16.97 -1.42
CA LEU A 182 -9.05 15.62 -0.83
C LEU A 182 -7.61 15.20 -0.51
N ALA A 183 -6.69 15.36 -1.47
CA ALA A 183 -5.28 15.06 -1.28
C ALA A 183 -4.68 15.85 -0.09
N GLY A 184 -4.97 17.16 -0.01
CA GLY A 184 -4.54 18.01 1.11
C GLY A 184 -5.16 17.64 2.47
N ALA A 185 -6.28 16.90 2.47
CA ALA A 185 -6.97 16.42 3.66
C ALA A 185 -6.65 14.96 4.01
N GLY A 186 -5.61 14.37 3.40
CA GLY A 186 -5.21 12.97 3.62
C GLY A 186 -6.22 11.95 3.09
N VAL A 187 -6.98 12.34 2.06
CA VAL A 187 -8.01 11.50 1.45
C VAL A 187 -7.51 10.96 0.11
N VAL A 188 -7.40 9.64 0.04
CA VAL A 188 -6.91 8.87 -1.12
C VAL A 188 -8.10 8.25 -1.83
N VAL A 189 -8.20 8.41 -3.15
CA VAL A 189 -9.25 7.78 -3.96
C VAL A 189 -8.61 6.71 -4.84
N HIS A 190 -8.97 5.45 -4.61
CA HIS A 190 -8.73 4.34 -5.52
C HIS A 190 -9.97 4.18 -6.38
N ALA A 191 -9.84 4.12 -7.70
CA ALA A 191 -10.98 4.07 -8.60
C ALA A 191 -10.89 2.88 -9.56
N ILE A 192 -11.94 2.06 -9.58
CA ILE A 192 -12.09 0.84 -10.37
C ILE A 192 -13.20 1.10 -11.41
N ALA A 193 -12.82 0.99 -12.68
CA ALA A 193 -13.73 1.06 -13.82
C ALA A 193 -14.12 -0.35 -14.30
N PHE A 194 -15.41 -0.63 -14.46
CA PHE A 194 -15.91 -1.96 -14.85
C PHE A 194 -15.98 -2.24 -16.35
N SER A 195 -15.63 -1.28 -17.21
CA SER A 195 -15.73 -1.47 -18.66
C SER A 195 -14.66 -0.73 -19.46
N GLY A 196 -14.49 -1.17 -20.71
CA GLY A 196 -13.71 -0.48 -21.73
C GLY A 196 -14.23 0.92 -22.10
N GLN A 197 -15.49 1.22 -21.80
CA GLN A 197 -16.19 2.45 -22.18
C GLN A 197 -16.12 3.54 -21.10
N ALA A 198 -15.56 3.21 -19.93
CA ALA A 198 -15.39 4.15 -18.83
C ALA A 198 -14.47 5.32 -19.18
N ASP A 199 -14.70 6.50 -18.56
CA ASP A 199 -13.76 7.63 -18.63
C ASP A 199 -12.50 7.32 -17.78
N MET A 200 -11.60 6.52 -18.36
CA MET A 200 -10.33 6.16 -17.73
C MET A 200 -9.47 7.39 -17.43
N ALA A 201 -9.59 8.45 -18.24
CA ALA A 201 -8.87 9.69 -17.97
C ALA A 201 -9.34 10.38 -16.68
N LEU A 202 -10.64 10.32 -16.37
CA LEU A 202 -11.19 10.77 -15.08
C LEU A 202 -10.67 9.89 -13.93
N VAL A 203 -10.77 8.56 -14.06
CA VAL A 203 -10.34 7.57 -13.06
C VAL A 203 -8.86 7.70 -12.71
N GLU A 204 -7.99 7.78 -13.73
CA GLU A 204 -6.55 8.00 -13.58
C GLU A 204 -6.25 9.35 -12.92
N SER A 205 -6.89 10.42 -13.38
CA SER A 205 -6.62 11.77 -12.87
C SER A 205 -7.05 11.92 -11.42
N LEU A 206 -8.21 11.38 -11.04
CA LEU A 206 -8.71 11.40 -9.67
C LEU A 206 -7.78 10.60 -8.75
N SER A 207 -7.44 9.37 -9.14
CA SER A 207 -6.58 8.49 -8.35
C SER A 207 -5.18 9.06 -8.18
N ARG A 208 -4.55 9.49 -9.28
CA ARG A 208 -3.22 10.10 -9.26
C ARG A 208 -3.17 11.36 -8.38
N THR A 209 -4.16 12.24 -8.52
CA THR A 209 -4.18 13.50 -7.75
C THR A 209 -4.32 13.26 -6.26
N THR A 210 -5.04 12.20 -5.86
CA THR A 210 -5.26 11.84 -4.46
C THR A 210 -4.28 10.79 -3.92
N GLY A 211 -3.38 10.24 -4.75
CA GLY A 211 -2.39 9.24 -4.36
C GLY A 211 -2.92 7.79 -4.29
N GLY A 212 -4.03 7.50 -4.96
CA GLY A 212 -4.64 6.18 -5.05
C GLY A 212 -4.31 5.44 -6.34
N LEU A 213 -4.91 4.27 -6.52
CA LEU A 213 -4.70 3.39 -7.66
C LEU A 213 -5.90 3.44 -8.61
N PRO A 214 -5.68 3.71 -9.91
CA PRO A 214 -6.67 3.45 -10.93
C PRO A 214 -6.60 1.97 -11.34
N ALA A 215 -7.76 1.36 -11.62
CA ALA A 215 -7.84 0.03 -12.20
C ALA A 215 -8.96 -0.02 -13.23
N GLN A 216 -8.72 -0.72 -14.34
CA GLN A 216 -9.75 -1.14 -15.27
C GLN A 216 -9.93 -2.64 -15.11
N VAL A 217 -11.19 -3.05 -14.99
CA VAL A 217 -11.58 -4.40 -14.65
C VAL A 217 -12.67 -4.82 -15.60
N VAL A 218 -12.50 -5.98 -16.22
CA VAL A 218 -13.49 -6.56 -17.15
C VAL A 218 -13.90 -7.98 -16.73
N SER A 219 -13.32 -8.51 -15.64
CA SER A 219 -13.58 -9.85 -15.11
C SER A 219 -13.54 -9.89 -13.57
N PRO A 220 -14.14 -10.90 -12.93
CA PRO A 220 -14.08 -11.10 -11.48
C PRO A 220 -12.64 -11.28 -10.95
N GLU A 221 -11.77 -11.91 -11.73
CA GLU A 221 -10.37 -12.15 -11.37
C GLU A 221 -9.58 -10.84 -11.37
N SER A 222 -9.73 -10.02 -12.42
CA SER A 222 -9.09 -8.70 -12.48
C SER A 222 -9.62 -7.74 -11.41
N LEU A 223 -10.89 -7.87 -11.03
CA LEU A 223 -11.49 -7.14 -9.92
C LEU A 223 -10.79 -7.48 -8.60
N LEU A 224 -10.61 -8.77 -8.35
CA LEU A 224 -9.98 -9.27 -7.15
C LEU A 224 -8.52 -8.83 -7.07
N GLY A 225 -7.77 -8.92 -8.17
CA GLY A 225 -6.42 -8.38 -8.28
C GLY A 225 -6.35 -6.90 -7.89
N ALA A 226 -7.23 -6.07 -8.48
CA ALA A 226 -7.30 -4.64 -8.18
C ALA A 226 -7.62 -4.35 -6.69
N PHE A 227 -8.56 -5.10 -6.09
CA PHE A 227 -8.88 -4.96 -4.68
C PHE A 227 -7.70 -5.30 -3.77
N LEU A 228 -6.95 -6.34 -4.10
CA LEU A 228 -5.78 -6.73 -3.32
C LEU A 228 -4.67 -5.69 -3.43
N ASP A 229 -4.41 -5.20 -4.62
CA ASP A 229 -3.45 -4.12 -4.84
C ASP A 229 -3.81 -2.87 -4.01
N ILE A 230 -5.10 -2.54 -3.90
CA ILE A 230 -5.61 -1.47 -3.03
C ILE A 230 -5.41 -1.81 -1.56
N VAL A 231 -5.84 -2.99 -1.09
CA VAL A 231 -5.73 -3.42 0.31
C VAL A 231 -4.27 -3.45 0.75
N GLU A 232 -3.35 -3.93 -0.09
CA GLU A 232 -1.92 -3.99 0.20
C GLU A 232 -1.27 -2.62 0.22
N ARG A 233 -1.82 -1.66 -0.53
CA ARG A 233 -1.40 -0.26 -0.43
C ARG A 233 -1.87 0.38 0.89
N ILE A 234 -3.05 0.03 1.38
CA ILE A 234 -3.61 0.53 2.65
C ILE A 234 -2.92 -0.15 3.85
N TYR A 235 -2.72 -1.47 3.76
CA TYR A 235 -2.16 -2.33 4.80
C TYR A 235 -0.93 -3.08 4.28
N PRO A 236 0.18 -2.39 4.02
CA PRO A 236 1.36 -3.04 3.48
C PRO A 236 1.96 -4.00 4.51
N ALA A 237 2.12 -5.25 4.08
CA ALA A 237 2.58 -6.38 4.89
C ALA A 237 3.80 -7.06 4.25
N ASP A 238 4.58 -7.74 5.09
CA ASP A 238 5.73 -8.51 4.64
C ASP A 238 5.28 -9.85 4.05
N ARG A 239 6.01 -10.32 3.04
CA ARG A 239 5.80 -11.59 2.38
C ARG A 239 7.05 -12.44 2.35
N ILE A 240 6.86 -13.70 2.06
CA ILE A 240 7.90 -14.63 1.67
C ILE A 240 7.58 -15.20 0.27
N PRO A 241 8.60 -15.53 -0.54
CA PRO A 241 8.39 -16.10 -1.86
C PRO A 241 7.57 -17.39 -1.82
N LEU A 242 6.65 -17.53 -2.78
CA LEU A 242 5.86 -18.74 -3.04
C LEU A 242 6.19 -19.26 -4.43
N GLU A 243 6.94 -20.35 -4.50
CA GLU A 243 7.43 -20.91 -5.76
C GLU A 243 6.93 -22.34 -5.95
N ALA A 244 6.10 -22.56 -6.98
CA ALA A 244 5.51 -23.87 -7.27
C ALA A 244 4.88 -24.52 -6.02
N GLY A 245 4.11 -23.72 -5.27
CA GLY A 245 3.45 -24.13 -4.03
C GLY A 245 4.36 -24.25 -2.81
N ARG A 246 5.68 -24.01 -2.91
CA ARG A 246 6.61 -24.12 -1.78
C ARG A 246 7.01 -22.75 -1.24
N PHE A 247 7.15 -22.67 0.07
CA PHE A 247 7.63 -21.48 0.77
C PHE A 247 8.38 -21.88 2.05
N VAL A 248 9.35 -21.06 2.48
CA VAL A 248 10.18 -21.36 3.66
C VAL A 248 9.83 -20.41 4.79
N VAL A 249 9.40 -20.98 5.93
CA VAL A 249 9.13 -20.25 7.16
C VAL A 249 10.37 -20.27 8.04
N GLU A 250 10.79 -19.10 8.49
CA GLU A 250 12.00 -18.95 9.31
C GLU A 250 11.73 -19.08 10.80
N PRO A 251 12.75 -19.37 11.61
CA PRO A 251 12.65 -19.26 13.06
C PRO A 251 12.24 -17.85 13.52
N GLY A 252 11.23 -17.78 14.38
CA GLY A 252 10.75 -16.51 14.94
C GLY A 252 9.67 -15.79 14.11
N VAL A 253 9.14 -16.44 13.07
CA VAL A 253 7.85 -16.05 12.48
C VAL A 253 6.75 -16.31 13.52
N GLU A 254 5.97 -15.28 13.81
CA GLU A 254 4.88 -15.32 14.80
C GLU A 254 3.61 -15.89 14.18
N ALA A 255 3.37 -15.61 12.89
CA ALA A 255 2.32 -16.22 12.10
C ALA A 255 2.62 -16.07 10.60
N PHE A 256 2.13 -16.99 9.78
CA PHE A 256 1.95 -16.74 8.35
C PHE A 256 0.46 -16.78 7.99
N SER A 257 0.11 -16.03 6.94
CA SER A 257 -1.20 -16.07 6.29
C SER A 257 -0.99 -16.38 4.81
N ALA A 258 -1.80 -17.27 4.25
CA ALA A 258 -1.78 -17.62 2.84
C ALA A 258 -3.10 -17.23 2.19
N LEU A 259 -3.03 -16.45 1.11
CA LEU A 259 -4.13 -16.22 0.17
C LEU A 259 -3.81 -17.04 -1.08
N LEU A 260 -4.57 -18.11 -1.29
CA LEU A 260 -4.30 -19.13 -2.30
C LEU A 260 -5.42 -19.10 -3.34
N PHE A 261 -5.15 -18.61 -4.54
CA PHE A 261 -6.12 -18.60 -5.63
C PHE A 261 -6.23 -19.97 -6.25
N HIS A 262 -7.42 -20.35 -6.68
CA HIS A 262 -7.66 -21.57 -7.43
C HIS A 262 -8.92 -21.40 -8.29
N ASP A 263 -9.07 -22.27 -9.29
CA ASP A 263 -10.30 -22.33 -10.07
C ASP A 263 -11.48 -22.82 -9.20
N PRO A 264 -12.72 -22.35 -9.42
CA PRO A 264 -13.90 -22.85 -8.70
C PRO A 264 -14.10 -24.36 -8.75
N ASP A 265 -13.67 -25.00 -9.84
CA ASP A 265 -13.82 -26.43 -10.05
C ASP A 265 -12.54 -27.21 -9.69
N ALA A 266 -11.52 -26.55 -9.14
CA ALA A 266 -10.27 -27.18 -8.74
C ALA A 266 -10.45 -28.16 -7.56
N GLU A 267 -9.58 -29.18 -7.50
CA GLU A 267 -9.51 -30.06 -6.33
C GLU A 267 -9.13 -29.27 -5.07
N PRO A 268 -9.67 -29.64 -3.89
CA PRO A 268 -9.32 -28.97 -2.63
C PRO A 268 -7.82 -28.97 -2.36
N LEU A 269 -7.32 -27.83 -1.91
CA LEU A 269 -5.91 -27.66 -1.59
C LEU A 269 -5.53 -28.43 -0.31
N THR A 270 -4.30 -28.94 -0.27
CA THR A 270 -3.71 -29.56 0.93
C THR A 270 -2.43 -28.82 1.31
N LEU A 271 -2.25 -28.53 2.60
CA LEU A 271 -1.03 -27.92 3.13
C LEU A 271 -0.18 -28.99 3.82
N VAL A 272 1.08 -29.09 3.41
CA VAL A 272 2.07 -29.99 3.99
C VAL A 272 3.08 -29.19 4.81
N ALA A 273 3.20 -29.52 6.09
CA ALA A 273 4.15 -28.93 7.02
C ALA A 273 5.57 -29.52 6.87
N PRO A 274 6.60 -28.87 7.45
CA PRO A 274 7.98 -29.34 7.37
C PRO A 274 8.24 -30.75 7.92
N ASP A 275 7.39 -31.23 8.84
CA ASP A 275 7.46 -32.58 9.41
C ASP A 275 6.69 -33.63 8.59
N GLY A 276 6.06 -33.22 7.48
CA GLY A 276 5.23 -34.06 6.63
C GLY A 276 3.78 -34.16 7.08
N GLY A 277 3.35 -33.44 8.12
CA GLY A 277 1.94 -33.35 8.48
C GLY A 277 1.12 -32.70 7.36
N GLU A 278 -0.02 -33.31 7.01
CA GLU A 278 -0.93 -32.81 6.00
C GLU A 278 -2.17 -32.20 6.67
N TYR A 279 -2.62 -31.07 6.14
CA TYR A 279 -3.76 -30.31 6.63
C TYR A 279 -4.63 -29.87 5.46
N ASP A 280 -5.93 -29.76 5.71
CA ASP A 280 -6.92 -29.28 4.74
C ASP A 280 -7.90 -28.32 5.43
N ALA A 281 -8.93 -27.88 4.68
CA ALA A 281 -9.93 -26.96 5.20
C ALA A 281 -10.82 -27.55 6.33
N GLU A 282 -11.00 -28.88 6.37
CA GLU A 282 -11.79 -29.57 7.40
C GLU A 282 -10.95 -29.86 8.66
N ALA A 283 -9.65 -30.10 8.47
CA ALA A 283 -8.66 -30.36 9.50
C ALA A 283 -7.47 -29.39 9.37
N PRO A 284 -7.64 -28.09 9.73
CA PRO A 284 -6.58 -27.10 9.62
C PRO A 284 -5.42 -27.37 10.60
N PRO A 285 -4.25 -26.74 10.38
CA PRO A 285 -3.11 -26.83 11.30
C PRO A 285 -3.48 -26.45 12.75
N PRO A 286 -2.76 -26.94 13.77
CA PRO A 286 -3.02 -26.59 15.17
C PRO A 286 -3.08 -25.08 15.38
N ASN A 287 -4.17 -24.60 16.00
CA ASN A 287 -4.49 -23.16 16.19
C ASN A 287 -4.62 -22.34 14.89
N GLY A 288 -4.46 -22.99 13.74
CA GLY A 288 -4.68 -22.41 12.43
C GLY A 288 -6.16 -22.26 12.12
N ARG A 289 -6.46 -21.35 11.19
CA ARG A 289 -7.78 -21.18 10.62
C ARG A 289 -7.66 -21.27 9.11
N TRP A 290 -8.45 -22.14 8.51
CA TRP A 290 -8.57 -22.28 7.06
C TRP A 290 -10.00 -21.94 6.67
N GLN A 291 -10.13 -21.02 5.72
CA GLN A 291 -11.38 -20.55 5.17
C GLN A 291 -11.41 -20.83 3.68
N PRO A 292 -12.06 -21.92 3.25
CA PRO A 292 -12.16 -22.20 1.83
C PRO A 292 -13.15 -21.26 1.17
N GLY A 293 -12.82 -20.74 0.00
CA GLY A 293 -13.67 -19.86 -0.79
C GLY A 293 -13.93 -20.43 -2.18
N THR A 294 -14.81 -19.78 -2.95
CA THR A 294 -15.13 -20.26 -4.30
C THR A 294 -13.99 -20.07 -5.29
N ARG A 295 -13.12 -19.07 -5.10
CA ARG A 295 -12.00 -18.77 -6.04
C ARG A 295 -10.66 -18.60 -5.32
N PHE A 296 -10.68 -18.68 -4.00
CA PHE A 296 -9.50 -18.51 -3.19
C PHE A 296 -9.73 -19.10 -1.80
N ASP A 297 -8.66 -19.62 -1.23
CA ASP A 297 -8.59 -20.08 0.13
C ASP A 297 -7.77 -19.11 0.96
N LEU A 298 -8.17 -19.00 2.23
CA LEU A 298 -7.54 -18.10 3.17
C LEU A 298 -7.16 -18.85 4.43
N LEU A 299 -5.86 -19.04 4.59
CA LEU A 299 -5.27 -19.81 5.66
C LEU A 299 -4.45 -18.89 6.55
N ARG A 300 -4.49 -19.12 7.86
CA ARG A 300 -3.57 -18.53 8.81
C ARG A 300 -3.07 -19.57 9.78
N VAL A 301 -1.76 -19.59 10.00
CA VAL A 301 -1.11 -20.50 10.93
C VAL A 301 -0.30 -19.66 11.93
N PRO A 302 -0.75 -19.56 13.19
CA PRO A 302 0.04 -18.95 14.25
C PRO A 302 1.15 -19.89 14.71
N GLU A 303 2.26 -19.31 15.17
CA GLU A 303 3.44 -20.04 15.66
C GLU A 303 3.84 -21.21 14.74
N PRO A 304 4.00 -20.97 13.42
CA PRO A 304 4.27 -22.02 12.46
C PRO A 304 5.62 -22.69 12.72
N MET A 305 5.69 -23.99 12.43
CA MET A 305 6.95 -24.71 12.43
C MET A 305 7.93 -24.10 11.43
N PRO A 306 9.17 -23.79 11.82
CA PRO A 306 10.22 -23.37 10.89
C PRO A 306 10.56 -24.50 9.91
N GLY A 307 10.78 -24.15 8.65
CA GLY A 307 11.11 -25.08 7.58
C GLY A 307 10.32 -24.83 6.30
N GLU A 308 10.45 -25.75 5.35
CA GLU A 308 9.72 -25.70 4.09
C GLU A 308 8.27 -26.19 4.29
N TRP A 309 7.32 -25.36 3.88
CA TRP A 309 5.92 -25.69 3.76
C TRP A 309 5.57 -25.84 2.28
N ARG A 310 4.58 -26.68 1.98
CA ARG A 310 4.14 -26.93 0.61
C ARG A 310 2.62 -26.98 0.49
N VAL A 311 2.08 -26.19 -0.42
CA VAL A 311 0.70 -26.30 -0.89
C VAL A 311 0.65 -27.29 -2.04
N VAL A 312 -0.25 -28.26 -1.93
CA VAL A 312 -0.54 -29.28 -2.93
C VAL A 312 -1.91 -28.99 -3.52
N GLY A 313 -1.96 -28.90 -4.85
CA GLY A 313 -3.15 -28.48 -5.61
C GLY A 313 -2.77 -27.43 -6.65
N GLU A 314 -3.73 -27.09 -7.50
CA GLU A 314 -3.55 -26.05 -8.51
C GLU A 314 -3.78 -24.68 -7.88
N ILE A 315 -2.71 -23.89 -7.76
CA ILE A 315 -2.77 -22.53 -7.24
C ILE A 315 -2.49 -21.51 -8.34
N GLY A 316 -3.25 -20.41 -8.34
CA GLY A 316 -3.08 -19.30 -9.26
C GLY A 316 -1.82 -18.49 -8.97
N ALA A 317 -1.30 -17.81 -10.00
CA ALA A 317 -0.05 -17.05 -9.94
C ALA A 317 -0.07 -15.87 -8.95
N ASP A 318 -1.25 -15.31 -8.65
CA ASP A 318 -1.43 -14.22 -7.69
C ASP A 318 -1.47 -14.69 -6.22
N SER A 319 -1.30 -16.00 -5.98
CA SER A 319 -1.23 -16.58 -4.63
C SER A 319 -0.02 -16.06 -3.87
N ARG A 320 -0.19 -15.83 -2.56
CA ARG A 320 0.84 -15.15 -1.76
C ARG A 320 0.83 -15.60 -0.31
N ILE A 321 2.02 -15.56 0.30
CA ILE A 321 2.23 -15.85 1.72
C ILE A 321 2.68 -14.57 2.43
N GLY A 322 1.81 -14.02 3.25
CA GLY A 322 2.13 -12.93 4.17
C GLY A 322 2.69 -13.47 5.48
N VAL A 323 3.63 -12.74 6.10
CA VAL A 323 4.25 -13.14 7.36
C VAL A 323 4.23 -12.00 8.37
N ALA A 324 4.01 -12.37 9.63
CA ALA A 324 4.20 -11.51 10.78
C ALA A 324 5.41 -12.00 11.58
N SER A 325 6.42 -11.15 11.75
CA SER A 325 7.61 -11.46 12.53
C SER A 325 8.16 -10.25 13.26
N ALA A 326 8.93 -10.50 14.31
CA ALA A 326 9.63 -9.46 15.06
C ALA A 326 10.53 -8.59 14.15
N LEU A 327 11.19 -9.21 13.17
CA LEU A 327 11.99 -8.53 12.15
C LEU A 327 11.10 -8.24 10.94
N ALA A 328 11.01 -6.97 10.53
CA ALA A 328 10.14 -6.51 9.45
C ALA A 328 10.90 -5.68 8.41
N LEU A 329 10.55 -5.83 7.14
CA LEU A 329 11.04 -5.02 6.04
C LEU A 329 10.18 -3.77 5.87
N ASN A 330 10.82 -2.61 5.93
CA ASN A 330 10.17 -1.32 5.79
C ASN A 330 10.71 -0.62 4.55
N THR A 331 9.86 0.18 3.93
CA THR A 331 10.20 0.99 2.75
C THR A 331 9.93 2.45 3.03
N GLY A 332 10.63 3.34 2.33
CA GLY A 332 10.29 4.75 2.28
C GLY A 332 8.90 4.96 1.65
N ALA A 333 8.49 6.22 1.53
CA ALA A 333 7.25 6.56 0.83
C ALA A 333 7.38 6.18 -0.65
N LEU A 334 6.58 5.20 -1.07
CA LEU A 334 6.53 4.73 -2.45
C LEU A 334 5.31 5.34 -3.17
N PRO A 335 5.50 5.89 -4.38
CA PRO A 335 4.43 6.60 -5.07
C PRO A 335 3.34 5.65 -5.56
N ALA A 336 2.08 6.10 -5.58
CA ALA A 336 1.00 5.38 -6.26
C ALA A 336 1.15 5.41 -7.78
N THR A 337 1.84 6.44 -8.28
CA THR A 337 2.04 6.69 -9.70
C THR A 337 3.48 7.08 -9.94
N ALA A 338 4.15 6.35 -10.83
CA ALA A 338 5.45 6.72 -11.37
C ALA A 338 5.30 7.05 -12.87
N PHE A 339 6.32 7.70 -13.44
CA PHE A 339 6.28 8.18 -14.81
C PHE A 339 7.35 7.53 -15.67
N LEU A 340 6.98 7.22 -16.91
CA LEU A 340 7.90 6.67 -17.90
C LEU A 340 9.06 7.63 -18.17
N GLY A 341 10.25 7.06 -18.40
CA GLY A 341 11.46 7.85 -18.63
C GLY A 341 12.00 8.59 -17.40
N LEU A 342 11.33 8.49 -16.24
CA LEU A 342 11.82 9.02 -14.97
C LEU A 342 12.24 7.89 -14.03
N PRO A 343 13.44 7.96 -13.43
CA PRO A 343 13.91 6.96 -12.49
C PRO A 343 13.12 7.03 -11.18
N LEU A 344 13.05 5.89 -10.47
CA LEU A 344 12.28 5.74 -9.26
C LEU A 344 13.21 5.55 -8.04
N PRO A 345 13.35 6.54 -7.14
CA PRO A 345 14.12 6.35 -5.92
C PRO A 345 13.43 5.33 -5.02
N VAL A 346 14.22 4.41 -4.46
CA VAL A 346 13.76 3.38 -3.52
C VAL A 346 14.61 3.44 -2.27
N GLU A 347 13.96 3.45 -1.11
CA GLU A 347 14.58 3.36 0.19
C GLU A 347 13.95 2.21 0.97
N ALA A 348 14.76 1.44 1.68
CA ALA A 348 14.32 0.34 2.52
C ALA A 348 15.20 0.16 3.75
N TRP A 349 14.66 -0.43 4.81
CA TRP A 349 15.39 -0.76 6.03
C TRP A 349 14.70 -1.90 6.79
N LEU A 350 15.44 -2.55 7.68
CA LEU A 350 14.87 -3.54 8.59
C LEU A 350 14.54 -2.89 9.94
N THR A 351 13.45 -3.33 10.56
CA THR A 351 13.13 -2.99 11.95
C THR A 351 12.92 -4.26 12.77
N ARG A 352 13.25 -4.19 14.06
CA ARG A 352 12.91 -5.22 15.03
C ARG A 352 11.96 -4.64 16.07
N HIS A 353 10.75 -5.20 16.18
CA HIS A 353 9.68 -4.69 17.04
C HIS A 353 9.43 -3.18 16.86
N GLY A 354 9.51 -2.70 15.60
CA GLY A 354 9.29 -1.30 15.25
C GLY A 354 10.46 -0.34 15.55
N VAL A 355 11.60 -0.85 16.01
CA VAL A 355 12.85 -0.07 16.19
C VAL A 355 13.80 -0.41 15.04
N PRO A 356 14.56 0.56 14.46
CA PRO A 356 15.58 0.26 13.46
C PRO A 356 16.49 -0.90 13.87
N PHE A 357 16.71 -1.83 12.94
CA PHE A 357 17.54 -3.00 13.20
C PHE A 357 19.02 -2.62 13.07
N GLU A 358 19.71 -2.53 14.21
CA GLU A 358 21.15 -2.23 14.29
C GLU A 358 22.06 -3.47 14.23
N GLY A 359 21.47 -4.67 14.20
CA GLY A 359 22.23 -5.92 14.18
C GLY A 359 22.86 -6.22 12.81
N GLU A 360 23.76 -7.20 12.79
CA GLU A 360 24.31 -7.74 11.55
C GLU A 360 23.62 -9.07 11.20
N LEU A 361 23.08 -9.15 10.00
CA LEU A 361 22.68 -10.40 9.37
C LEU A 361 23.74 -10.76 8.33
N ALA A 362 24.32 -11.95 8.46
CA ALA A 362 25.34 -12.41 7.55
C ALA A 362 24.78 -12.48 6.11
N GLY A 363 25.50 -11.86 5.18
CA GLY A 363 25.10 -11.84 3.77
C GLY A 363 23.91 -10.94 3.43
N LEU A 364 23.45 -10.06 4.34
CA LEU A 364 22.31 -9.19 4.09
C LEU A 364 22.47 -8.37 2.81
N SER A 365 21.51 -8.52 1.91
CA SER A 365 21.38 -7.73 0.69
C SER A 365 19.94 -7.34 0.48
N LEU A 366 19.74 -6.09 0.05
CA LEU A 366 18.43 -5.60 -0.35
C LEU A 366 18.45 -5.25 -1.83
N GLY A 367 17.37 -5.58 -2.52
CA GLY A 367 17.13 -5.25 -3.91
C GLY A 367 15.73 -4.68 -4.09
N ALA A 368 15.54 -3.98 -5.20
CA ALA A 368 14.23 -3.55 -5.67
C ALA A 368 14.05 -4.01 -7.12
N GLU A 369 12.86 -4.46 -7.45
CA GLU A 369 12.49 -4.94 -8.77
C GLU A 369 11.13 -4.37 -9.15
N LEU A 370 11.00 -3.92 -10.39
CA LEU A 370 9.75 -3.47 -10.97
C LEU A 370 9.31 -4.47 -12.04
N THR A 371 8.15 -5.09 -11.84
CA THR A 371 7.53 -6.01 -12.79
C THR A 371 6.27 -5.40 -13.40
N ASP A 372 5.98 -5.74 -14.65
CA ASP A 372 4.70 -5.40 -15.29
C ASP A 372 3.56 -6.33 -14.77
N ALA A 373 2.35 -6.11 -15.30
CA ALA A 373 1.17 -6.90 -14.95
C ALA A 373 1.31 -8.40 -15.29
N ASP A 374 2.14 -8.75 -16.28
CA ASP A 374 2.42 -10.13 -16.69
C ASP A 374 3.56 -10.77 -15.86
N GLY A 375 4.10 -10.03 -14.89
CA GLY A 375 5.23 -10.47 -14.07
C GLY A 375 6.59 -10.38 -14.77
N ARG A 376 6.68 -9.73 -15.93
CA ARG A 376 7.98 -9.53 -16.60
C ARG A 376 8.74 -8.40 -15.93
N VAL A 377 10.01 -8.63 -15.66
CA VAL A 377 10.90 -7.65 -15.05
C VAL A 377 11.18 -6.51 -16.03
N GLN A 378 10.78 -5.30 -15.69
CA GLN A 378 11.12 -4.08 -16.42
C GLN A 378 12.46 -3.50 -15.97
N SER A 379 12.70 -3.50 -14.66
CA SER A 379 13.95 -2.98 -14.09
C SER A 379 14.23 -3.60 -12.73
N ALA A 380 15.50 -3.69 -12.37
CA ALA A 380 15.93 -4.17 -11.07
C ALA A 380 17.21 -3.44 -10.63
N ILE A 381 17.39 -3.29 -9.33
CA ILE A 381 18.61 -2.71 -8.75
C ILE A 381 18.91 -3.33 -7.40
N ARG A 382 20.20 -3.51 -7.12
CA ARG A 382 20.69 -3.79 -5.76
C ARG A 382 20.83 -2.48 -5.01
N LEU A 383 20.22 -2.39 -3.82
CA LEU A 383 20.28 -1.20 -2.99
C LEU A 383 21.63 -1.11 -2.27
N GLU A 384 22.17 0.10 -2.18
CA GLU A 384 23.40 0.41 -1.47
C GLU A 384 23.11 0.75 -0.01
N ARG A 385 23.96 0.26 0.90
CA ARG A 385 23.79 0.49 2.34
C ARG A 385 24.33 1.86 2.75
N GLU A 386 23.47 2.70 3.29
CA GLU A 386 23.77 4.00 3.89
C GLU A 386 23.37 3.97 5.39
N GLY A 387 24.28 3.51 6.24
CA GLY A 387 24.02 3.34 7.67
C GLY A 387 23.00 2.22 7.95
N GLU A 388 21.85 2.59 8.50
CA GLU A 388 20.73 1.68 8.81
C GLU A 388 19.77 1.49 7.63
N ARG A 389 19.93 2.28 6.56
CA ARG A 389 19.05 2.26 5.40
C ARG A 389 19.76 1.73 4.17
N PHE A 390 18.96 1.29 3.21
CA PHE A 390 19.37 0.84 1.90
C PHE A 390 18.69 1.72 0.87
N ARG A 391 19.47 2.31 -0.03
CA ARG A 391 18.97 3.26 -1.02
C ARG A 391 19.47 2.92 -2.41
N GLY A 392 18.67 3.29 -3.39
CA GLY A 392 18.99 3.10 -4.79
C GLY A 392 17.98 3.83 -5.64
N THR A 393 18.25 3.88 -6.92
CA THR A 393 17.37 4.53 -7.89
C THR A 393 17.14 3.55 -9.02
N LEU A 394 15.92 3.00 -9.09
CA LEU A 394 15.53 2.11 -10.16
C LEU A 394 15.62 2.85 -11.50
N PRO A 395 16.17 2.20 -12.54
CA PRO A 395 16.13 2.71 -13.90
C PRO A 395 14.70 3.08 -14.31
N ALA A 396 14.60 4.08 -15.20
CA ALA A 396 13.30 4.57 -15.63
C ALA A 396 12.45 3.46 -16.29
N PRO A 397 11.16 3.35 -15.93
CA PRO A 397 10.25 2.42 -16.57
C PRO A 397 9.99 2.84 -18.01
N ALA A 398 9.78 1.85 -18.87
CA ALA A 398 9.57 2.04 -20.31
C ALA A 398 8.13 1.77 -20.74
N LEU A 399 7.40 0.92 -20.01
CA LEU A 399 6.05 0.49 -20.38
C LEU A 399 5.00 1.10 -19.43
N PRO A 400 3.91 1.69 -19.96
CA PRO A 400 2.81 2.19 -19.15
C PRO A 400 1.97 1.04 -18.58
N GLY A 401 1.07 1.39 -17.64
CA GLY A 401 0.10 0.48 -17.06
C GLY A 401 0.41 0.12 -15.61
N THR A 402 -0.30 -0.86 -15.07
CA THR A 402 -0.10 -1.36 -13.71
C THR A 402 1.22 -2.12 -13.63
N ALA A 403 1.98 -1.86 -12.57
CA ALA A 403 3.23 -2.53 -12.25
C ALA A 403 3.32 -2.84 -10.77
N ARG A 404 4.20 -3.78 -10.39
CA ARG A 404 4.47 -4.13 -9.00
C ARG A 404 5.92 -3.83 -8.68
N LEU A 405 6.13 -3.03 -7.64
CA LEU A 405 7.43 -2.77 -7.05
C LEU A 405 7.65 -3.75 -5.90
N THR A 406 8.61 -4.66 -6.08
CA THR A 406 9.03 -5.62 -5.06
C THR A 406 10.35 -5.18 -4.47
N VAL A 407 10.36 -4.84 -3.18
CA VAL A 407 11.58 -4.68 -2.40
C VAL A 407 11.83 -5.99 -1.67
N ARG A 408 13.00 -6.59 -1.89
CA ARG A 408 13.37 -7.86 -1.27
C ARG A 408 14.61 -7.69 -0.39
N ALA A 409 14.55 -8.24 0.81
CA ALA A 409 15.68 -8.40 1.71
C ALA A 409 16.03 -9.88 1.83
N GLU A 410 17.28 -10.24 1.57
CA GLU A 410 17.80 -11.61 1.64
C GLU A 410 19.04 -11.64 2.52
N ALA A 411 19.12 -12.61 3.42
CA ALA A 411 20.29 -12.95 4.23
C ALA A 411 20.30 -14.47 4.49
N GLU A 412 21.34 -14.99 5.14
CA GLU A 412 21.40 -16.42 5.47
C GLU A 412 20.22 -16.82 6.38
N GLY A 413 19.31 -17.66 5.87
CA GLY A 413 18.11 -18.10 6.59
C GLY A 413 17.08 -17.00 6.82
N PHE A 414 17.10 -15.92 6.02
CA PHE A 414 16.12 -14.83 6.09
C PHE A 414 15.78 -14.27 4.70
N THR A 415 14.50 -14.23 4.37
CA THR A 415 13.95 -13.59 3.17
C THR A 415 12.67 -12.85 3.52
N ARG A 416 12.59 -11.57 3.19
CA ARG A 416 11.36 -10.79 3.30
C ARG A 416 11.13 -9.98 2.03
N GLU A 417 9.89 -9.91 1.61
CA GLU A 417 9.45 -9.13 0.47
C GLU A 417 8.41 -8.09 0.88
N ARG A 418 8.52 -6.92 0.28
CA ARG A 418 7.52 -5.86 0.31
C ARG A 418 7.08 -5.61 -1.12
N VAL A 419 5.86 -6.00 -1.46
CA VAL A 419 5.30 -5.79 -2.80
C VAL A 419 4.27 -4.69 -2.73
N GLN A 420 4.36 -3.74 -3.66
CA GLN A 420 3.39 -2.67 -3.78
C GLN A 420 3.02 -2.41 -5.24
N ALA A 421 1.72 -2.36 -5.51
CA ALA A 421 1.21 -1.94 -6.80
C ALA A 421 1.43 -0.43 -7.01
N ILE A 422 1.88 -0.09 -8.21
CA ILE A 422 2.07 1.28 -8.69
C ILE A 422 1.53 1.40 -10.11
N ASN A 423 1.05 2.59 -10.47
CA ASN A 423 0.62 2.91 -11.83
C ASN A 423 1.75 3.60 -12.60
N LEU A 424 2.05 3.15 -13.82
CA LEU A 424 3.06 3.75 -14.70
C LEU A 424 2.39 4.58 -15.79
N LEU A 425 2.64 5.89 -15.79
CA LEU A 425 2.04 6.80 -16.77
C LEU A 425 3.08 7.46 -17.66
N ALA A 426 2.74 7.64 -18.94
CA ALA A 426 3.53 8.55 -19.77
C ALA A 426 3.36 9.99 -19.22
N PRO A 427 4.47 10.75 -19.06
CA PRO A 427 4.44 12.09 -18.47
C PRO A 427 3.73 13.13 -19.35
N LEU A 428 3.66 12.87 -20.65
CA LEU A 428 2.77 13.54 -21.59
C LEU A 428 1.88 12.51 -22.29
N THR A 429 0.66 12.91 -22.63
CA THR A 429 -0.25 12.17 -23.51
C THR A 429 -0.41 12.90 -24.83
N ALA A 430 -0.78 12.15 -25.87
CA ALA A 430 -1.04 12.69 -27.19
C ALA A 430 -2.43 12.25 -27.65
N HIS A 431 -3.22 13.21 -28.12
CA HIS A 431 -4.56 12.95 -28.65
C HIS A 431 -4.67 13.54 -30.05
N HIS A 432 -5.10 12.74 -31.02
CA HIS A 432 -5.35 13.22 -32.37
C HIS A 432 -6.71 13.92 -32.44
N GLU A 433 -6.75 15.14 -32.98
CA GLU A 433 -7.96 15.90 -33.26
C GLU A 433 -8.14 16.05 -34.80
N PRO A 434 -8.77 15.07 -35.49
CA PRO A 434 -8.87 15.06 -36.95
C PRO A 434 -9.55 16.31 -37.52
N ALA A 435 -10.62 16.77 -36.86
CA ALA A 435 -11.39 17.95 -37.29
C ALA A 435 -10.54 19.23 -37.34
N ASN A 436 -9.54 19.33 -36.45
CA ASN A 436 -8.63 20.46 -36.35
C ASN A 436 -7.27 20.19 -37.02
N ARG A 437 -7.10 19.00 -37.63
CA ARG A 437 -5.86 18.55 -38.28
C ARG A 437 -4.62 18.76 -37.41
N ARG A 438 -4.72 18.36 -36.14
CA ARG A 438 -3.64 18.51 -35.17
C ARG A 438 -3.58 17.35 -34.21
N VAL A 439 -2.42 17.18 -33.58
CA VAL A 439 -2.28 16.37 -32.37
C VAL A 439 -2.09 17.31 -31.19
N VAL A 440 -2.82 17.07 -30.11
CA VAL A 440 -2.65 17.81 -28.87
C VAL A 440 -1.85 16.97 -27.90
N LEU A 441 -0.74 17.54 -27.42
CA LEU A 441 0.05 16.98 -26.33
C LEU A 441 -0.41 17.60 -25.01
N GLU A 442 -0.58 16.80 -23.97
CA GLU A 442 -1.02 17.25 -22.65
C GLU A 442 -0.12 16.67 -21.54
N ALA A 443 0.33 17.53 -20.62
CA ALA A 443 1.19 17.11 -19.52
C ALA A 443 0.39 16.45 -18.38
N ARG A 444 0.67 15.17 -18.13
CA ARG A 444 0.18 14.43 -16.94
C ARG A 444 1.05 14.64 -15.70
N HIS A 445 2.35 14.90 -15.88
CA HIS A 445 3.27 15.15 -14.76
C HIS A 445 3.06 16.56 -14.18
N PRO A 446 2.82 16.73 -12.86
CA PRO A 446 2.47 18.03 -12.26
C PRO A 446 3.47 19.17 -12.49
N GLU A 447 4.75 18.87 -12.60
CA GLU A 447 5.78 19.89 -12.81
C GLU A 447 6.06 20.21 -14.29
N LEU A 448 5.39 19.53 -15.23
CA LEU A 448 5.57 19.78 -16.66
C LEU A 448 4.61 20.85 -17.19
N ASP A 449 5.18 21.90 -17.76
CA ASP A 449 4.52 23.02 -18.44
C ASP A 449 5.42 23.58 -19.55
N HIS A 450 5.05 24.69 -20.19
CA HIS A 450 5.85 25.30 -21.25
C HIS A 450 7.28 25.72 -20.86
N GLY A 451 7.53 25.98 -19.58
CA GLY A 451 8.84 26.36 -19.06
C GLY A 451 9.74 25.15 -18.84
N SER A 452 9.16 24.02 -18.43
CA SER A 452 9.89 22.80 -18.06
C SER A 452 9.84 21.69 -19.11
N ALA A 453 9.03 21.82 -20.18
CA ALA A 453 8.93 20.82 -21.23
C ALA A 453 8.96 21.43 -22.64
N ARG A 454 9.80 20.84 -23.50
CA ARG A 454 9.91 21.11 -24.94
C ARG A 454 9.56 19.85 -25.72
N PRO A 455 8.27 19.63 -26.00
CA PRO A 455 7.85 18.50 -26.81
C PRO A 455 8.28 18.64 -28.26
N TRP A 456 8.47 17.50 -28.91
CA TRP A 456 8.78 17.38 -30.31
C TRP A 456 7.92 16.30 -30.95
N ALA A 457 7.72 16.41 -32.26
CA ALA A 457 6.99 15.43 -33.05
C ALA A 457 7.69 15.19 -34.39
N GLU A 458 7.62 13.97 -34.88
CA GLU A 458 8.23 13.55 -36.14
C GLU A 458 7.29 12.62 -36.90
N LEU A 459 7.02 12.94 -38.17
CA LEU A 459 6.18 12.18 -39.08
C LEU A 459 6.96 11.87 -40.36
N ASP A 460 7.06 10.60 -40.74
CA ASP A 460 7.78 10.15 -41.94
C ASP A 460 9.25 10.67 -42.00
N GLY A 461 9.89 10.87 -40.84
CA GLY A 461 11.26 11.39 -40.71
C GLY A 461 11.38 12.93 -40.68
N GLU A 462 10.27 13.66 -40.82
CA GLU A 462 10.23 15.12 -40.79
C GLU A 462 9.73 15.66 -39.45
N ARG A 463 10.42 16.66 -38.90
CA ARG A 463 10.02 17.34 -37.66
C ARG A 463 8.84 18.27 -37.90
N LEU A 464 7.81 18.13 -37.07
CA LEU A 464 6.63 18.99 -37.11
C LEU A 464 6.76 20.17 -36.14
N ALA A 465 6.11 21.28 -36.48
CA ALA A 465 6.02 22.44 -35.60
C ALA A 465 5.15 22.13 -34.39
N VAL A 466 5.64 22.49 -33.20
CA VAL A 466 4.94 22.33 -31.93
C VAL A 466 4.75 23.70 -31.29
N GLU A 467 3.50 24.09 -31.08
CA GLU A 467 3.13 25.41 -30.55
C GLU A 467 2.43 25.29 -29.20
N PRO A 468 2.66 26.24 -28.28
CA PRO A 468 1.93 26.28 -27.01
C PRO A 468 0.44 26.57 -27.24
N LEU A 469 -0.44 25.73 -26.68
CA LEU A 469 -1.90 25.90 -26.76
C LEU A 469 -2.50 26.42 -25.45
N ALA A 470 -2.04 25.88 -24.32
CA ALA A 470 -2.41 26.28 -22.96
C ALA A 470 -1.26 25.87 -22.02
N PRO A 471 -1.16 26.35 -20.76
CA PRO A 471 0.03 26.19 -19.92
C PRO A 471 0.67 24.78 -19.87
N ARG A 472 -0.16 23.73 -19.97
CA ARG A 472 0.23 22.32 -19.92
C ARG A 472 -0.13 21.54 -21.20
N ARG A 473 -0.41 22.25 -22.30
CA ARG A 473 -0.89 21.68 -23.57
C ARG A 473 -0.19 22.31 -24.76
N TRP A 474 0.22 21.48 -25.70
CA TRP A 474 0.84 21.90 -26.95
C TRP A 474 0.05 21.36 -28.14
N ALA A 475 0.09 22.07 -29.25
CA ALA A 475 -0.50 21.65 -30.51
C ALA A 475 0.62 21.32 -31.50
N VAL A 476 0.52 20.15 -32.12
CA VAL A 476 1.34 19.72 -33.25
C VAL A 476 0.47 19.83 -34.49
N ALA A 477 0.81 20.75 -35.38
CA ALA A 477 0.08 20.91 -36.65
C ALA A 477 0.39 19.73 -37.58
N LEU A 478 -0.65 19.08 -38.13
CA LEU A 478 -0.48 18.01 -39.10
C LEU A 478 -0.61 18.54 -40.54
N PRO A 479 0.22 18.07 -41.48
CA PRO A 479 0.07 18.37 -42.90
C PRO A 479 -1.22 17.75 -43.47
N GLU A 480 -1.49 17.95 -44.76
CA GLU A 480 -2.57 17.20 -45.43
C GLU A 480 -2.18 15.73 -45.52
N LEU A 481 -2.94 14.89 -44.84
CA LEU A 481 -2.69 13.46 -44.77
C LEU A 481 -3.91 12.70 -45.31
N ASP A 482 -3.64 11.60 -46.00
CA ASP A 482 -4.66 10.67 -46.44
C ASP A 482 -5.17 9.86 -45.24
N ALA A 483 -6.42 10.09 -44.86
CA ALA A 483 -7.06 9.43 -43.73
C ALA A 483 -7.31 7.93 -43.94
N SER A 484 -7.10 7.41 -45.15
CA SER A 484 -7.20 5.97 -45.45
C SER A 484 -5.92 5.18 -45.12
N ILE A 485 -4.85 5.87 -44.71
CA ILE A 485 -3.55 5.27 -44.43
C ILE A 485 -3.18 5.46 -42.96
N ARG A 486 -2.88 4.36 -42.27
CA ARG A 486 -2.32 4.41 -40.91
C ARG A 486 -0.90 4.95 -40.96
N ARG A 487 -0.57 5.94 -40.14
CA ARG A 487 0.77 6.51 -40.07
C ARG A 487 1.26 6.64 -38.64
N PRO A 488 2.48 6.16 -38.31
CA PRO A 488 3.06 6.37 -37.00
C PRO A 488 3.58 7.81 -36.88
N LEU A 489 3.21 8.48 -35.80
CA LEU A 489 3.77 9.75 -35.37
C LEU A 489 4.67 9.47 -34.16
N LEU A 490 5.96 9.77 -34.30
CA LEU A 490 6.92 9.68 -33.22
C LEU A 490 6.87 10.95 -32.38
N LEU A 491 6.85 10.77 -31.07
CA LEU A 491 6.66 11.86 -30.11
C LEU A 491 7.70 11.73 -28.99
N GLY A 492 8.11 12.87 -28.47
CA GLY A 492 9.02 12.94 -27.34
C GLY A 492 9.05 14.34 -26.74
N ALA A 493 9.83 14.52 -25.69
CA ALA A 493 10.01 15.81 -25.06
C ALA A 493 11.38 15.90 -24.39
N GLU A 494 12.04 17.04 -24.53
CA GLU A 494 13.09 17.44 -23.60
C GLU A 494 12.43 18.07 -22.38
N VAL A 495 12.72 17.55 -21.18
CA VAL A 495 12.13 18.04 -19.93
C VAL A 495 13.20 18.43 -18.93
N GLU A 496 12.90 19.42 -18.11
CA GLU A 496 13.71 19.83 -16.96
C GLU A 496 12.93 19.52 -15.68
N LEU A 497 13.38 18.53 -14.91
CA LEU A 497 12.73 18.08 -13.68
C LEU A 497 13.78 17.94 -12.58
N GLY A 498 13.51 18.50 -11.40
CA GLY A 498 14.45 18.43 -10.28
C GLY A 498 15.84 19.03 -10.56
N GLY A 499 15.95 19.96 -11.52
CA GLY A 499 17.21 20.57 -11.94
C GLY A 499 18.03 19.72 -12.94
N GLU A 500 17.48 18.62 -13.45
CA GLU A 500 18.11 17.79 -14.47
C GLU A 500 17.32 17.84 -15.78
N THR A 501 18.04 17.97 -16.90
CA THR A 501 17.45 17.88 -18.25
C THR A 501 17.47 16.44 -18.74
N ARG A 502 16.34 15.95 -19.26
CA ARG A 502 16.19 14.59 -19.75
C ARG A 502 15.39 14.56 -21.06
N GLU A 503 15.77 13.65 -21.94
CA GLU A 503 14.98 13.37 -23.14
C GLU A 503 14.03 12.20 -22.88
N LEU A 504 12.74 12.46 -23.05
CA LEU A 504 11.67 11.49 -22.91
C LEU A 504 11.22 11.05 -24.30
N ARG A 505 11.12 9.74 -24.48
CA ARG A 505 10.40 9.15 -25.60
C ARG A 505 8.98 8.85 -25.15
N LEU A 506 8.01 9.35 -25.90
CA LEU A 506 6.60 9.08 -25.64
C LEU A 506 6.17 7.84 -26.43
N PRO A 507 5.09 7.16 -26.01
CA PRO A 507 4.47 6.12 -26.81
C PRO A 507 4.18 6.62 -28.23
N ARG A 508 4.36 5.74 -29.22
CA ARG A 508 4.07 6.05 -30.62
C ARG A 508 2.58 6.29 -30.78
N LEU A 509 2.19 7.38 -31.45
CA LEU A 509 0.78 7.63 -31.77
C LEU A 509 0.50 7.18 -33.21
N VAL A 510 -0.47 6.29 -33.42
CA VAL A 510 -0.88 5.91 -34.78
C VAL A 510 -2.02 6.83 -35.25
N LEU A 511 -1.73 7.66 -36.25
CA LEU A 511 -2.73 8.48 -36.92
C LEU A 511 -3.65 7.59 -37.77
N PHE A 512 -4.95 7.91 -37.76
CA PHE A 512 -5.99 7.19 -38.49
C PHE A 512 -6.02 5.67 -38.17
N ALA A 513 -5.92 5.31 -36.89
CA ALA A 513 -5.85 3.92 -36.43
C ALA A 513 -6.99 3.01 -36.96
N GLU A 514 -8.14 3.56 -37.35
CA GLU A 514 -9.28 2.81 -37.91
C GLU A 514 -9.15 2.52 -39.42
N ALA A 515 -8.16 3.08 -40.11
CA ALA A 515 -8.03 2.95 -41.56
C ALA A 515 -7.60 1.53 -42.00
N ALA A 516 -8.03 1.09 -43.19
CA ALA A 516 -8.00 -0.32 -43.61
C ALA A 516 -6.62 -0.84 -44.10
N THR A 517 -5.63 0.03 -44.30
CA THR A 517 -4.35 -0.36 -44.91
C THR A 517 -3.16 0.24 -44.17
N GLY A 518 -2.27 -0.64 -43.70
CA GLY A 518 -0.92 -0.32 -43.24
C GLY A 518 0.06 -1.37 -43.77
N LEU A 519 1.13 -0.92 -44.43
CA LEU A 519 2.26 -1.77 -44.84
C LEU A 519 3.11 -2.07 -43.61
N ASP A 520 3.36 -3.36 -43.40
CA ASP A 520 3.93 -3.98 -42.21
C ASP A 520 5.40 -3.61 -41.95
N LEU A 521 5.72 -3.34 -40.68
CA LEU A 521 7.02 -3.62 -40.06
C LEU A 521 6.75 -4.00 -38.59
N ALA A 522 6.91 -5.29 -38.32
CA ALA A 522 6.74 -5.93 -37.02
C ALA A 522 7.52 -5.21 -35.88
N ALA A 523 6.81 -4.77 -34.83
CA ALA A 523 7.27 -4.72 -33.44
C ALA A 523 6.18 -4.19 -32.47
N SER A 524 5.88 -5.05 -31.48
CA SER A 524 5.21 -4.87 -30.18
C SER A 524 4.03 -3.90 -30.08
N GLU A 525 2.83 -4.48 -29.96
CA GLU A 525 1.64 -3.87 -29.38
C GLU A 525 1.98 -3.23 -28.03
N GLY A 526 1.57 -1.98 -27.88
CA GLY A 526 1.92 -1.10 -26.77
C GLY A 526 1.03 0.13 -26.78
N GLU A 527 -0.27 -0.10 -26.94
CA GLU A 527 -1.37 0.80 -26.59
C GLU A 527 -2.63 -0.08 -26.61
N LEU A 528 -3.10 -0.43 -25.41
CA LEU A 528 -4.23 -1.33 -25.18
C LEU A 528 -5.52 -0.67 -25.69
N ALA A 529 -5.92 -1.06 -26.90
CA ALA A 529 -7.30 -1.04 -27.35
C ALA A 529 -7.68 -2.46 -27.77
N ALA A 530 -8.55 -3.08 -26.98
CA ALA A 530 -9.34 -4.27 -27.31
C ALA A 530 -8.58 -5.58 -27.58
N GLU A 531 -8.22 -6.31 -26.52
CA GLU A 531 -8.23 -7.78 -26.61
C GLU A 531 -9.68 -8.27 -26.51
N ARG A 532 -10.23 -8.65 -27.67
CA ARG A 532 -11.30 -9.66 -27.74
C ARG A 532 -10.61 -11.02 -27.83
N PHE A 533 -10.81 -11.86 -26.83
CA PHE A 533 -10.88 -13.30 -27.05
C PHE A 533 -12.12 -13.83 -26.33
N HIS A 534 -13.08 -14.31 -27.13
CA HIS A 534 -14.06 -15.28 -26.68
C HIS A 534 -13.35 -16.63 -26.63
N GLU A 535 -13.52 -17.35 -25.52
CA GLU A 535 -13.61 -18.80 -25.60
C GLU A 535 -14.77 -19.24 -24.70
N ASP A 536 -15.69 -19.97 -25.33
CA ASP A 536 -16.96 -20.43 -24.78
C ASP A 536 -16.76 -21.42 -23.62
N LEU A 537 -17.37 -21.15 -22.46
CA LEU A 537 -17.89 -22.20 -21.58
C LEU A 537 -19.26 -21.79 -21.05
N ALA A 538 -20.29 -22.26 -21.73
CA ALA A 538 -21.67 -22.21 -21.27
C ALA A 538 -22.02 -23.51 -20.53
N VAL A 539 -22.11 -23.47 -19.20
CA VAL A 539 -22.89 -24.39 -18.35
C VAL A 539 -23.21 -23.59 -17.06
N GLY A 540 -24.45 -23.30 -16.67
CA GLY A 540 -25.47 -24.23 -16.22
C GLY A 540 -25.65 -24.04 -14.70
N ARG A 541 -26.87 -23.66 -14.30
CA ARG A 541 -27.34 -23.31 -12.95
C ARG A 541 -26.89 -24.28 -11.84
N ASP A 542 -26.71 -23.78 -10.61
CA ASP A 542 -27.66 -24.02 -9.51
C ASP A 542 -27.25 -23.33 -8.20
N ALA A 543 -28.26 -22.91 -7.43
CA ALA A 543 -28.13 -22.23 -6.16
C ALA A 543 -27.97 -23.23 -5.00
N ALA A 544 -26.95 -23.07 -4.15
CA ALA A 544 -26.83 -23.72 -2.84
C ALA A 544 -25.75 -23.01 -1.96
N PRO A 545 -25.67 -23.26 -0.64
CA PRO A 545 -26.53 -22.70 0.40
C PRO A 545 -25.77 -21.77 1.38
N GLU A 546 -26.40 -20.63 1.67
CA GLU A 546 -25.91 -19.40 2.34
C GLU A 546 -25.68 -19.49 3.87
N GLY A 547 -25.48 -20.67 4.45
CA GLY A 547 -25.54 -20.84 5.91
C GLY A 547 -24.22 -20.96 6.67
N ARG A 548 -23.08 -21.11 5.98
CA ARG A 548 -21.79 -21.47 6.61
C ARG A 548 -20.65 -20.48 6.36
N VAL A 549 -20.75 -19.64 5.32
CA VAL A 549 -19.81 -18.55 4.99
C VAL A 549 -19.85 -17.41 6.03
N ALA A 550 -20.97 -17.24 6.73
CA ALA A 550 -21.17 -16.20 7.75
C ALA A 550 -20.28 -16.36 9.00
N ARG A 551 -19.85 -17.59 9.32
CA ARG A 551 -18.91 -17.89 10.43
C ARG A 551 -17.46 -18.02 9.95
N LEU A 552 -17.26 -18.02 8.64
CA LEU A 552 -15.98 -18.27 7.99
C LEU A 552 -15.06 -17.05 8.18
N VAL A 553 -15.54 -15.84 7.92
CA VAL A 553 -14.73 -14.59 7.91
C VAL A 553 -14.44 -13.98 9.30
N GLU A 554 -15.04 -14.48 10.38
CA GLU A 554 -14.81 -14.07 11.79
C GLU A 554 -13.39 -14.36 12.33
N GLY A 555 -12.49 -14.91 11.50
CA GLY A 555 -11.13 -15.27 11.92
C GLY A 555 -10.01 -14.65 11.13
N LEU A 556 -10.31 -14.07 9.97
CA LEU A 556 -9.25 -13.57 9.10
C LEU A 556 -8.72 -12.22 9.53
N ASN A 557 -9.62 -11.45 10.09
CA ASN A 557 -9.49 -10.02 10.13
C ASN A 557 -9.10 -9.54 11.51
N ALA A 558 -9.13 -10.43 12.52
CA ALA A 558 -8.59 -10.17 13.83
C ALA A 558 -7.07 -9.89 13.89
N TRP A 559 -6.24 -10.03 12.84
CA TRP A 559 -4.76 -10.07 13.02
C TRP A 559 -3.80 -9.54 11.94
N VAL A 560 -4.20 -9.31 10.68
CA VAL A 560 -3.25 -8.87 9.62
C VAL A 560 -2.68 -7.45 9.87
N ALA A 561 -3.33 -6.65 10.71
CA ALA A 561 -2.76 -5.43 11.31
C ALA A 561 -2.72 -5.45 12.85
N VAL A 562 -3.52 -6.30 13.51
CA VAL A 562 -3.70 -6.32 14.97
C VAL A 562 -2.53 -7.00 15.70
N GLY A 563 -1.70 -7.83 15.06
CA GLY A 563 -0.52 -8.41 15.74
C GLY A 563 0.47 -7.38 16.29
N VAL A 564 0.65 -6.25 15.59
CA VAL A 564 1.60 -5.19 15.97
C VAL A 564 0.94 -4.06 16.77
N THR A 565 -0.34 -3.75 16.52
CA THR A 565 -1.08 -2.70 17.26
C THR A 565 -1.67 -3.20 18.57
N HIS A 566 -2.16 -4.44 18.67
CA HIS A 566 -2.71 -4.96 19.94
C HIS A 566 -1.63 -5.20 21.01
N TRP A 567 -0.39 -5.53 20.62
CA TRP A 567 0.76 -5.52 21.54
C TRP A 567 1.09 -4.09 22.03
N ARG A 568 1.03 -3.10 21.13
CA ARG A 568 1.33 -1.69 21.42
C ARG A 568 0.23 -1.00 22.24
N GLU A 569 -1.04 -1.34 22.05
CA GLU A 569 -2.16 -0.70 22.76
C GLU A 569 -2.58 -1.44 24.04
N ALA A 570 -2.36 -2.76 24.17
CA ALA A 570 -2.72 -3.49 25.39
C ALA A 570 -1.65 -3.47 26.49
N TRP A 571 -0.36 -3.46 26.12
CA TRP A 571 0.75 -3.50 27.09
C TRP A 571 1.43 -2.15 27.31
N GLN A 572 1.51 -1.28 26.31
CA GLN A 572 2.22 0.01 26.43
C GLN A 572 1.53 1.03 27.35
N PRO A 573 0.18 1.22 27.36
CA PRO A 573 -0.44 2.10 28.36
C PRO A 573 -0.40 1.49 29.76
N ARG A 574 -0.46 0.16 29.92
CA ARG A 574 -0.31 -0.48 31.25
C ARG A 574 1.11 -0.37 31.80
N LEU A 575 2.14 -0.47 30.95
CA LEU A 575 3.53 -0.24 31.32
C LEU A 575 3.86 1.25 31.48
N ALA A 576 3.29 2.14 30.67
CA ALA A 576 3.44 3.58 30.79
C ALA A 576 2.67 4.17 31.98
N GLU A 577 1.57 3.53 32.41
CA GLU A 577 0.82 3.88 33.62
C GLU A 577 1.51 3.36 34.89
N LEU A 578 2.14 2.17 34.83
CA LEU A 578 3.09 1.71 35.86
C LEU A 578 4.34 2.59 35.93
N ALA A 579 4.88 3.04 34.78
CA ALA A 579 6.05 3.91 34.72
C ALA A 579 5.76 5.36 35.16
N ARG A 580 4.50 5.83 35.06
CA ARG A 580 4.03 7.14 35.55
C ARG A 580 3.68 7.14 37.05
N ARG A 581 3.60 5.98 37.71
CA ARG A 581 3.39 5.87 39.16
C ARG A 581 4.75 5.89 39.88
N PRO A 582 5.12 6.96 40.61
CA PRO A 582 6.40 7.03 41.32
C PRO A 582 6.58 5.92 42.37
N GLN A 583 5.47 5.35 42.84
CA GLN A 583 5.42 4.24 43.81
C GLN A 583 5.86 2.90 43.20
N ALA A 584 5.65 2.69 41.90
CA ALA A 584 6.06 1.47 41.20
C ALA A 584 7.58 1.41 41.01
N TRP A 585 8.21 2.54 40.73
CA TRP A 585 9.67 2.68 40.73
C TRP A 585 10.28 2.51 42.12
N ALA A 586 9.61 2.97 43.18
CA ALA A 586 10.04 2.73 44.57
C ALA A 586 9.93 1.25 44.97
N ALA A 587 8.88 0.55 44.52
CA ALA A 587 8.72 -0.89 44.72
C ALA A 587 9.76 -1.70 43.92
N ALA A 588 9.98 -1.36 42.66
CA ALA A 588 11.00 -1.99 41.81
C ALA A 588 12.43 -1.76 42.35
N ALA A 589 12.73 -0.54 42.83
CA ALA A 589 13.98 -0.24 43.52
C ALA A 589 14.13 -1.00 44.85
N GLY A 590 13.03 -1.18 45.61
CA GLY A 590 13.01 -1.98 46.83
C GLY A 590 13.27 -3.47 46.57
N VAL A 591 12.67 -4.03 45.53
CA VAL A 591 12.91 -5.43 45.10
C VAL A 591 14.34 -5.61 44.60
N ALA A 592 14.85 -4.68 43.78
CA ALA A 592 16.24 -4.70 43.34
C ALA A 592 17.23 -4.59 44.52
N LEU A 593 16.92 -3.77 45.53
CA LEU A 593 17.71 -3.66 46.76
C LEU A 593 17.68 -4.94 47.59
N LEU A 594 16.53 -5.61 47.69
CA LEU A 594 16.39 -6.89 48.38
C LEU A 594 17.14 -8.02 47.66
N VAL A 595 17.11 -8.04 46.33
CA VAL A 595 17.89 -8.99 45.51
C VAL A 595 19.39 -8.74 45.68
N LEU A 596 19.83 -7.47 45.66
CA LEU A 596 21.23 -7.10 45.93
C LEU A 596 21.66 -7.45 47.36
N LEU A 597 20.80 -7.25 48.36
CA LEU A 597 21.06 -7.61 49.76
C LEU A 597 21.12 -9.13 49.93
N ALA A 598 20.22 -9.89 49.30
CA ALA A 598 20.23 -11.35 49.31
C ALA A 598 21.48 -11.91 48.62
N TRP A 599 21.88 -11.31 47.49
CA TRP A 599 23.11 -11.68 46.79
C TRP A 599 24.35 -11.36 47.61
N ARG A 600 24.39 -10.19 48.26
CA ARG A 600 25.49 -9.79 49.15
C ARG A 600 25.52 -10.61 50.44
N TRP A 601 24.38 -11.11 50.92
CA TRP A 601 24.27 -12.01 52.07
C TRP A 601 24.75 -13.42 51.71
N ARG A 602 24.40 -13.93 50.52
CA ARG A 602 24.97 -15.19 49.97
C ARG A 602 26.49 -15.08 49.79
N ALA A 603 26.97 -14.01 49.16
CA ALA A 603 28.40 -13.78 48.99
C ALA A 603 29.19 -13.62 50.31
N ARG A 604 28.54 -13.16 51.38
CA ARG A 604 29.12 -13.12 52.74
C ARG A 604 29.08 -14.47 53.45
N ARG A 605 28.11 -15.32 53.13
CA ARG A 605 27.98 -16.68 53.66
C ARG A 605 29.04 -17.60 53.04
N ASP A 606 29.29 -17.46 51.75
CA ASP A 606 30.33 -18.23 51.03
C ASP A 606 31.75 -17.83 51.49
N ARG A 607 31.96 -16.55 51.84
CA ARG A 607 33.23 -16.09 52.45
C ARG A 607 33.45 -16.54 53.89
N ARG A 608 32.41 -17.01 54.60
CA ARG A 608 32.54 -17.58 55.96
C ARG A 608 32.76 -19.09 55.97
N HIS A 609 32.58 -19.77 54.82
CA HIS A 609 32.83 -21.21 54.69
C HIS A 609 34.20 -21.59 54.10
N GLN A 610 35.09 -20.61 53.84
CA GLN A 610 36.45 -20.85 53.33
C GLN A 610 37.58 -20.69 54.36
N THR A 611 37.28 -20.51 55.66
CA THR A 611 38.30 -20.48 56.72
C THR A 611 38.08 -21.58 57.76
N HIS A 612 38.03 -22.85 57.33
CA HIS A 612 38.46 -23.97 58.17
C HIS A 612 38.68 -25.22 57.31
N ARG A 613 39.91 -25.41 56.85
CA ARG A 613 40.41 -26.73 56.47
C ARG A 613 41.87 -26.76 56.91
N GLU A 614 42.06 -27.13 58.17
CA GLU A 614 43.35 -27.59 58.67
C GLU A 614 43.65 -28.94 58.01
N ASP A 615 44.85 -29.06 57.45
CA ASP A 615 45.46 -30.35 57.17
C ASP A 615 45.70 -31.10 58.48
N PRO A 616 45.69 -32.45 58.44
CA PRO A 616 46.80 -33.13 59.05
C PRO A 616 47.45 -34.12 58.09
N HIS A 617 48.78 -34.05 58.06
CA HIS A 617 49.68 -35.14 57.71
C HIS A 617 49.27 -36.45 58.42
N VAL A 618 49.25 -37.55 57.66
CA VAL A 618 50.16 -38.73 57.72
C VAL A 618 49.80 -39.64 56.55
#